data_AF-A0A954ZCI7-F1
#
_entry.id   AF-A0A954ZCI7-F1
#
_cell.length_a   1.000
_cell.length_b   1.000
_cell.length_c   1.000
_cell.angle_alpha   90.00
_cell.angle_beta   90.00
_cell.angle_gamma   90.00
#
_symmetry.space_group_name_H-M   'P 1'
#
loop_
_entity.id
_entity.type
_entity.pdbx_description
1 polymer ?
#
loop_
_entity_poly.entity_id
_entity_poly.type
_entity_poly.pdbx_seq_one_letter_code
_entity_poly.pdbx_strand_id
1 'polypeptide(L)'
;AWLLVTFASATTDREVLKSFYRKIRPGGSGWKPIRDQLEAEGVHVEAGESITAGLRAMFAGTFLIYALLFGTGYLLYGQWVALSASAVVAVAAGIVLVLTWPSLKMSTDDALNEAS
;
A
#
# COMPACT_ATOMS: atom_id res chain seq x y z
N ALA A 1 2.10 -16.47 28.10
CA ALA A 1 2.68 -15.42 28.96
C ALA A 1 2.90 -14.09 28.23
N TRP A 2 3.39 -14.04 26.98
CA TRP A 2 3.66 -12.76 26.28
C TRP A 2 2.41 -11.97 25.87
N LEU A 3 1.32 -12.67 25.50
CA LEU A 3 0.02 -12.05 25.19
C LEU A 3 -0.62 -11.32 26.39
N LEU A 4 -0.33 -11.74 27.63
CA LEU A 4 -0.84 -11.06 28.82
C LEU A 4 -0.13 -9.72 29.04
N VAL A 5 1.14 -9.59 28.62
CA VAL A 5 1.91 -8.35 28.72
C VAL A 5 1.42 -7.32 27.69
N THR A 6 1.05 -7.74 26.48
CA THR A 6 0.50 -6.84 25.46
C THR A 6 -0.87 -6.29 25.84
N PHE A 7 -1.73 -7.07 26.49
CA PHE A 7 -3.01 -6.58 27.01
C PHE A 7 -2.87 -5.78 28.33
N ALA A 8 -1.80 -6.00 29.10
CA ALA A 8 -1.52 -5.25 30.32
C ALA A 8 -0.84 -3.89 30.07
N SER A 9 -0.35 -3.64 28.85
CA SER A 9 0.22 -2.35 28.47
C SER A 9 -0.87 -1.28 28.43
N ALA A 10 -0.63 -0.17 29.13
CA ALA A 10 -1.60 0.91 29.27
C ALA A 10 -2.05 1.46 27.90
N THR A 11 -3.36 1.66 27.75
CA THR A 11 -3.97 2.31 26.59
C THR A 11 -3.37 3.70 26.40
N THR A 12 -2.72 3.92 25.25
CA THR A 12 -2.15 5.22 24.87
C THR A 12 -3.17 6.35 24.98
N ASP A 13 -2.73 7.49 25.53
CA ASP A 13 -3.52 8.71 25.69
C ASP A 13 -4.14 9.17 24.36
N ARG A 14 -5.37 9.69 24.39
CA ARG A 14 -6.12 10.13 23.20
C ARG A 14 -5.37 11.20 22.40
N GLU A 15 -4.63 12.08 23.06
CA GLU A 15 -3.84 13.12 22.38
C GLU A 15 -2.65 12.55 21.60
N VAL A 16 -2.02 11.50 22.13
CA VAL A 16 -0.97 10.76 21.42
C VAL A 16 -1.56 10.01 20.22
N LEU A 17 -2.78 9.50 20.34
CA LEU A 17 -3.47 8.81 19.26
C LEU A 17 -3.88 9.75 18.11
N LYS A 18 -4.33 10.97 18.42
CA LYS A 18 -4.61 12.01 17.41
C LYS A 18 -3.36 12.47 16.68
N SER A 19 -2.27 12.71 17.41
CA SER A 19 -0.99 13.13 16.80
C SER A 19 -0.36 12.01 15.96
N PHE A 20 -0.50 10.76 16.38
CA PHE A 20 -0.14 9.58 15.59
C PHE A 20 -0.99 9.49 14.31
N TYR A 21 -2.32 9.58 14.42
CA TYR A 21 -3.23 9.54 13.27
C TYR A 21 -2.89 10.62 12.23
N ARG A 22 -2.56 11.84 12.67
CA ARG A 22 -2.13 12.95 11.80
C ARG A 22 -0.85 12.64 11.02
N LYS A 23 0.06 11.85 11.59
CA LYS A 23 1.38 11.57 11.02
C LYS A 23 1.40 10.47 9.96
N ILE A 24 0.55 9.45 10.10
CA ILE A 24 0.60 8.23 9.27
C ILE A 24 -0.67 8.02 8.46
N ARG A 25 -1.72 8.80 8.71
CA ARG A 25 -2.99 8.83 7.96
C ARG A 25 -3.44 7.42 7.55
N PRO A 26 -3.68 6.50 8.49
CA PRO A 26 -3.94 5.11 8.13
C PRO A 26 -5.26 4.96 7.33
N GLY A 27 -5.18 4.34 6.16
CA GLY A 27 -6.32 4.08 5.28
C GLY A 27 -7.15 2.86 5.70
N GLY A 28 -7.92 2.93 6.78
CA GLY A 28 -8.72 1.77 7.25
C GLY A 28 -10.00 2.12 8.00
N SER A 29 -11.03 1.26 7.85
CA SER A 29 -12.36 1.45 8.46
C SER A 29 -12.37 1.47 9.99
N GLY A 30 -11.34 0.88 10.63
CA GLY A 30 -11.16 0.88 12.10
C GLY A 30 -10.85 2.25 12.71
N TRP A 31 -10.46 3.24 11.90
CA TRP A 31 -10.10 4.58 12.37
C TRP A 31 -11.21 5.62 12.23
N LYS A 32 -12.41 5.22 11.75
CA LYS A 32 -13.59 6.09 11.64
C LYS A 32 -13.87 6.93 12.91
N PRO A 33 -13.88 6.35 14.14
CA PRO A 33 -14.23 7.13 15.34
C PRO A 33 -13.26 8.28 15.65
N ILE A 34 -11.98 8.13 15.27
CA ILE A 34 -10.92 9.11 15.54
C ILE A 34 -10.91 10.18 14.46
N ARG A 35 -11.15 9.79 13.21
CA ARG A 35 -11.34 10.72 12.10
C ARG A 35 -12.54 11.64 12.35
N ASP A 36 -13.67 11.08 12.78
CA ASP A 36 -14.88 11.86 13.04
C ASP A 36 -14.69 12.83 14.23
N GLN A 37 -13.86 12.46 15.23
CA GLN A 37 -13.44 13.37 16.31
C GLN A 37 -12.52 14.50 15.82
N LEU A 38 -11.58 14.21 14.91
CA LEU A 38 -10.69 15.22 14.32
C LEU A 38 -11.44 16.17 13.38
N GLU A 39 -12.42 15.67 12.62
CA GLU A 39 -13.33 16.49 11.82
C GLU A 39 -14.18 17.42 12.69
N ALA A 40 -14.69 16.93 13.82
CA ALA A 40 -15.44 17.75 14.78
C ALA A 40 -14.57 18.84 15.43
N GLU A 41 -13.26 18.62 15.54
CA GLU A 41 -12.27 19.60 16.00
C GLU A 41 -11.76 20.52 14.87
N GLY A 42 -12.33 20.44 13.66
CA GLY A 42 -12.00 21.28 12.52
C GLY A 42 -10.73 20.87 11.78
N VAL A 43 -10.15 19.70 12.08
CA VAL A 43 -8.95 19.18 11.43
C VAL A 43 -9.37 18.19 10.35
N HIS A 44 -9.41 18.66 9.09
CA HIS A 44 -9.65 17.79 7.95
C HIS A 44 -8.41 16.92 7.70
N VAL A 45 -8.55 15.60 7.90
CA VAL A 45 -7.49 14.63 7.61
C VAL A 45 -8.01 13.70 6.53
N GLU A 46 -7.49 13.86 5.32
CA GLU A 46 -7.77 12.93 4.23
C GLU A 46 -7.34 11.52 4.64
N ALA A 47 -8.23 10.55 4.42
CA ALA A 47 -7.92 9.15 4.67
C ALA A 47 -6.74 8.77 3.78
N GLY A 48 -5.64 8.29 4.37
CA GLY A 48 -4.48 7.91 3.56
C GLY A 48 -4.82 6.79 2.60
N GLU A 49 -3.97 6.69 1.58
CA GLU A 49 -4.14 5.87 0.39
C GLU A 49 -4.69 4.48 0.70
N SER A 50 -5.58 4.00 -0.17
CA SER A 50 -6.28 2.74 0.07
C SER A 50 -5.27 1.61 0.26
N ILE A 51 -5.30 0.98 1.44
CA ILE A 51 -4.51 -0.22 1.75
C ILE A 51 -4.72 -1.29 0.67
N THR A 52 -5.91 -1.32 0.06
CA THR A 52 -6.25 -2.19 -1.06
C THR A 52 -5.39 -1.94 -2.31
N ALA A 53 -5.09 -0.69 -2.65
CA ALA A 53 -4.20 -0.37 -3.77
C ALA A 53 -2.76 -0.83 -3.48
N GLY A 54 -2.26 -0.55 -2.26
CA GLY A 54 -0.95 -1.04 -1.82
C GLY A 54 -0.84 -2.57 -1.89
N LEU A 55 -1.86 -3.28 -1.41
CA LEU A 55 -1.90 -4.74 -1.45
C LEU A 55 -1.92 -5.29 -2.88
N ARG A 56 -2.67 -4.67 -3.81
CA ARG A 56 -2.66 -5.05 -5.23
C ARG A 56 -1.28 -4.85 -5.86
N ALA A 57 -0.61 -3.74 -5.57
CA ALA A 57 0.74 -3.48 -6.05
C ALA A 57 1.74 -4.53 -5.53
N MET A 58 1.63 -4.92 -4.25
CA MET A 58 2.48 -5.97 -3.68
C MET A 58 2.30 -7.31 -4.39
N PHE A 59 1.05 -7.77 -4.59
CA PHE A 59 0.80 -9.01 -5.33
C PHE A 59 1.32 -8.94 -6.77
N ALA A 60 1.06 -7.83 -7.48
CA ALA A 60 1.55 -7.62 -8.84
C ALA A 60 3.09 -7.70 -8.90
N GLY A 61 3.78 -7.07 -7.93
CA GLY A 61 5.24 -7.16 -7.80
C GLY A 61 5.73 -8.59 -7.57
N THR A 62 5.07 -9.35 -6.70
CA THR A 62 5.39 -10.77 -6.46
C THR A 62 5.26 -11.60 -7.74
N PHE A 63 4.15 -11.47 -8.47
CA PHE A 63 3.96 -12.20 -9.73
C PHE A 63 4.98 -11.79 -10.79
N LEU A 64 5.35 -10.51 -10.86
CA LEU A 64 6.36 -10.02 -11.80
C LEU A 64 7.72 -10.65 -11.54
N ILE A 65 8.16 -10.71 -10.28
CA ILE A 65 9.45 -11.32 -9.90
C ILE A 65 9.46 -12.80 -10.28
N TYR A 66 8.38 -13.54 -9.98
CA TYR A 66 8.30 -14.95 -10.35
C TYR A 66 8.27 -15.15 -11.86
N ALA A 67 7.53 -14.34 -12.60
CA ALA A 67 7.49 -14.41 -14.06
C ALA A 67 8.87 -14.17 -14.68
N LEU A 68 9.64 -13.21 -14.16
CA LEU A 68 11.02 -12.96 -14.58
C LEU A 68 11.95 -14.11 -14.21
N LEU A 69 11.81 -14.70 -13.01
CA LEU A 69 12.63 -15.82 -12.56
C LEU A 69 12.41 -17.06 -13.45
N PHE A 70 11.14 -17.42 -13.68
CA PHE A 70 10.79 -18.53 -14.56
C PHE A 70 11.14 -18.24 -16.02
N GLY A 71 10.91 -17.00 -16.50
CA GLY A 71 11.28 -16.60 -17.85
C GLY A 71 12.78 -16.67 -18.09
N THR A 72 13.60 -16.23 -17.13
CA THR A 72 15.05 -16.39 -17.18
C THR A 72 15.44 -17.87 -17.22
N GLY A 73 14.77 -18.72 -16.43
CA GLY A 73 14.98 -20.17 -16.47
C GLY A 73 14.65 -20.78 -17.83
N TYR A 74 13.49 -20.47 -18.42
CA TYR A 74 13.09 -21.00 -19.73
C TYR A 74 13.94 -20.49 -20.88
N LEU A 75 14.43 -19.25 -20.79
CA LEU A 75 15.40 -18.70 -21.74
C LEU A 75 16.69 -19.53 -21.72
N LEU A 76 17.16 -19.91 -20.54
CA LEU A 76 18.38 -20.70 -20.36
C LEU A 76 18.23 -22.14 -20.88
N TYR A 77 17.04 -22.73 -20.72
CA TYR A 77 16.72 -24.06 -21.23
C TYR A 77 16.28 -24.08 -22.71
N GLY A 78 16.20 -22.92 -23.38
CA GLY A 78 15.78 -22.82 -24.79
C GLY A 78 14.33 -23.21 -25.04
N GLN A 79 13.47 -23.22 -24.01
CA GLN A 79 12.06 -23.62 -24.11
C GLN A 79 11.19 -22.42 -24.50
N TRP A 80 11.11 -22.13 -25.81
CA TRP A 80 10.40 -20.96 -26.35
C TRP A 80 8.91 -20.87 -25.99
N VAL A 81 8.22 -22.01 -25.87
CA VAL A 81 6.79 -22.07 -25.52
C VAL A 81 6.55 -21.70 -24.05
N ALA A 82 7.39 -22.19 -23.15
CA ALA A 82 7.29 -21.85 -21.73
C ALA A 82 7.76 -20.41 -21.45
N LEU A 83 8.76 -19.95 -22.21
CA LEU A 83 9.23 -18.56 -22.19
C LEU A 83 8.10 -17.59 -22.54
N SER A 84 7.36 -17.84 -23.64
CA SER A 84 6.27 -16.94 -24.05
C SER A 84 5.14 -16.88 -23.01
N ALA A 85 4.79 -18.00 -22.38
CA ALA A 85 3.82 -18.03 -21.28
C ALA A 85 4.28 -17.18 -20.08
N SER A 86 5.54 -17.33 -19.64
CA SER A 86 6.09 -16.50 -18.55
C SER A 86 6.18 -15.01 -18.91
N ALA A 87 6.48 -14.69 -20.17
CA ALA A 87 6.54 -13.32 -20.65
C ALA A 87 5.16 -12.65 -20.64
N VAL A 88 4.09 -13.35 -21.01
CA VAL A 88 2.72 -12.84 -20.92
C VAL A 88 2.35 -12.50 -19.47
N VAL A 89 2.71 -13.37 -18.51
CA VAL A 89 2.46 -13.11 -17.09
C VAL A 89 3.27 -11.90 -16.59
N ALA A 90 4.53 -11.77 -17.01
CA ALA A 90 5.36 -10.62 -16.66
C ALA A 90 4.78 -9.31 -17.20
N VAL A 91 4.32 -9.29 -18.46
CA VAL A 91 3.68 -8.12 -19.07
C VAL A 91 2.37 -7.79 -18.35
N ALA A 92 1.52 -8.77 -18.07
CA ALA A 92 0.28 -8.55 -17.33
C ALA A 92 0.54 -7.96 -15.93
N ALA A 93 1.50 -8.51 -15.18
CA ALA A 93 1.89 -8.01 -13.87
C ALA A 93 2.46 -6.58 -13.94
N GLY A 94 3.28 -6.29 -14.96
CA GLY A 94 3.80 -4.94 -15.22
C GLY A 94 2.68 -3.94 -15.53
N ILE A 95 1.70 -4.31 -16.35
CA ILE A 95 0.53 -3.48 -16.65
C ILE A 95 -0.26 -3.19 -15.38
N VAL A 96 -0.55 -4.21 -14.55
CA VAL A 96 -1.25 -4.02 -13.27
C VAL A 96 -0.50 -3.05 -12.35
N LEU A 97 0.82 -3.12 -12.33
CA LEU A 97 1.66 -2.23 -11.53
C LEU A 97 1.60 -0.78 -12.04
N VAL A 98 1.68 -0.57 -13.36
CA VAL A 98 1.54 0.76 -13.98
C VAL A 98 0.14 1.33 -13.79
N LEU A 99 -0.92 0.50 -13.87
CA LEU A 99 -2.30 0.90 -13.61
C LEU A 99 -2.57 1.20 -12.13
N THR A 100 -1.77 0.63 -11.21
CA THR A 100 -1.87 0.96 -9.79
C THR A 100 -1.14 2.27 -9.46
N TRP A 101 -0.17 2.68 -10.28
CA TRP A 101 0.58 3.93 -10.14
C TRP A 101 -0.25 5.22 -10.08
N PRO A 102 -1.32 5.44 -10.89
CA PRO A 102 -2.16 6.64 -10.75
C PRO A 102 -2.84 6.74 -9.39
N SER A 103 -3.06 5.61 -8.69
CA SER A 103 -3.62 5.60 -7.34
C SER A 103 -2.61 6.03 -6.26
N LEU A 104 -1.32 6.11 -6.60
CA LEU A 104 -0.21 6.50 -5.70
C LEU A 104 0.29 7.93 -5.97
N LYS A 105 -0.06 8.52 -7.12
CA LYS A 105 0.36 9.88 -7.48
C LYS A 105 -0.46 10.98 -6.81
N MET A 106 -1.54 10.63 -6.11
CA MET A 106 -2.46 11.62 -5.56
C MET A 106 -1.87 12.41 -4.37
N SER A 107 -0.67 12.08 -3.89
CA SER A 107 -0.01 12.81 -2.79
C SER A 107 1.15 13.74 -3.21
N THR A 108 1.53 13.80 -4.50
CA THR A 108 2.67 14.64 -4.94
C THR A 108 2.23 16.03 -5.45
N ASP A 109 1.01 16.19 -5.96
CA ASP A 109 0.52 17.49 -6.44
C ASP A 109 0.24 18.48 -5.29
N ASP A 110 -0.23 18.00 -4.13
CA ASP A 110 -0.55 18.87 -2.97
C ASP A 110 0.70 19.52 -2.35
N ALA A 111 1.84 18.81 -2.34
CA ALA A 111 3.07 19.32 -1.76
C ALA A 111 3.74 20.43 -2.59
N LEU A 112 3.39 20.56 -3.88
CA LEU A 112 3.89 21.61 -4.75
C LEU A 112 2.95 22.83 -4.79
N ASN A 113 1.65 22.62 -4.49
CA ASN A 113 0.63 23.69 -4.48
C ASN A 113 0.58 24.45 -3.14
N GLU A 114 1.04 23.84 -2.03
CA GLU A 114 1.25 24.56 -0.75
C GLU A 114 2.54 25.41 -0.72
N ALA A 115 3.44 25.21 -1.69
CA ALA A 115 4.74 25.90 -1.76
C ALA A 115 4.76 27.10 -2.73
N SER A 116 3.64 27.43 -3.38
CA SER A 116 3.46 28.56 -4.31
C SER A 116 2.41 29.54 -3.82
#